data_AF-A0A5A7N522-F1
#
_entry.id   AF-A0A5A7N522-F1
#
_cell.length_a   1.000
_cell.length_b   1.000
_cell.length_c   1.000
_cell.angle_alpha   90.00
_cell.angle_beta   90.00
_cell.angle_gamma   90.00
#
_symmetry.space_group_name_H-M   'P 1'
#
loop_
_entity.id
_entity.type
_entity.pdbx_description
1 polymer ?
#
loop_
_entity_poly.entity_id
_entity_poly.type
_entity_poly.pdbx_seq_one_letter_code
_entity_poly.pdbx_strand_id
1 'polypeptide(L)'
;MKAMIGQKARRILVVVTLLGLVVLSGLLILSYQPGGDFDAAAAKKVAQSYDADIIRDDFGVPSIKGPRDADVAFGLGYAHAQDDWETIETVLLMARGALALRDGAAAAPSDYLVRLLRVDETVAAGYERDLSPAIRAVVEAYAAGINAYAADHPGRFSSYALPASGRDVVAGFVFRAPFFYGLEGIIKDAMRADAGTAGGEKISALNRSLQQVLHLTGGVHLGSNAFAVAPSRSSDGKTRLMINSHQPIPARWHGMKRGCNRAKAGQARGRCFPDRR
;
A
#
# COMPACT_ATOMS: atom_id res chain seq x y z
N MET A 1 47.30 42.64 -15.64
CA MET A 1 47.41 41.91 -14.35
C MET A 1 46.15 41.99 -13.48
N LYS A 2 45.61 43.18 -13.15
CA LYS A 2 44.40 43.33 -12.30
C LYS A 2 43.13 42.62 -12.83
N ALA A 3 42.90 42.60 -14.15
CA ALA A 3 41.74 41.94 -14.75
C ALA A 3 41.76 40.40 -14.64
N MET A 4 42.94 39.77 -14.75
CA MET A 4 43.10 38.32 -14.59
C MET A 4 42.89 37.84 -13.14
N ILE A 5 43.25 38.68 -12.16
CA ILE A 5 43.08 38.38 -10.73
C ILE A 5 41.58 38.38 -10.37
N GLY A 6 40.80 39.33 -10.89
CA GLY A 6 39.34 39.37 -10.70
C GLY A 6 38.61 38.18 -11.31
N GLN A 7 39.05 37.69 -12.47
CA GLN A 7 38.45 36.51 -13.11
C GLN A 7 38.75 35.21 -12.35
N LYS A 8 39.97 35.06 -11.81
CA LYS A 8 40.31 33.91 -10.95
C LYS A 8 39.55 33.95 -9.62
N ALA A 9 39.45 35.11 -8.98
CA ALA A 9 38.68 35.29 -7.75
C ALA A 9 37.18 34.98 -7.96
N ARG A 10 36.59 35.42 -9.08
CA ARG A 10 35.20 35.11 -9.43
C ARG A 10 34.98 33.61 -9.66
N ARG A 11 35.92 32.91 -10.30
CA ARG A 11 35.86 31.45 -10.49
C ARG A 11 35.95 30.69 -9.15
N ILE A 12 36.87 31.09 -8.27
CA ILE A 12 36.99 30.50 -6.93
C ILE A 12 35.71 30.71 -6.13
N LEU A 13 35.15 31.92 -6.15
CA LEU A 13 33.89 32.22 -5.47
C LEU A 13 32.75 31.35 -5.99
N VAL A 14 32.60 31.20 -7.31
CA VAL A 14 31.58 30.31 -7.90
C VAL A 14 31.76 28.86 -7.47
N VAL A 15 32.98 28.34 -7.49
CA VAL A 15 33.27 26.96 -7.07
C VAL A 15 32.97 26.75 -5.60
N VAL A 16 33.37 27.68 -4.72
CA VAL A 16 33.09 27.62 -3.28
C VAL A 16 31.59 27.70 -3.01
N THR A 17 30.85 28.56 -3.71
CA THR A 17 29.40 28.65 -3.59
C THR A 17 28.71 27.37 -4.04
N LEU A 18 29.13 26.79 -5.17
CA LEU A 18 28.56 25.52 -5.66
C LEU A 18 28.87 24.36 -4.71
N LEU A 19 30.09 24.28 -4.17
CA LEU A 19 30.44 23.30 -3.13
C LEU A 19 29.61 23.52 -1.86
N GLY A 20 29.45 24.76 -1.43
CA GLY A 20 28.60 25.12 -0.29
C GLY A 20 27.15 24.70 -0.49
N LEU A 21 26.60 24.91 -1.69
CA LEU A 21 25.26 24.45 -2.05
C LEU A 21 25.16 22.92 -2.04
N VAL A 22 26.13 22.20 -2.62
CA VAL A 22 26.13 20.72 -2.61
C VAL A 22 26.21 20.17 -1.19
N VAL A 23 27.07 20.74 -0.33
CA VAL A 23 27.18 20.36 1.08
C VAL A 23 25.88 20.66 1.82
N LEU A 24 25.29 21.85 1.62
CA LEU A 24 24.02 22.21 2.22
C LEU A 24 22.88 21.30 1.76
N SER A 25 22.81 20.97 0.47
CA SER A 25 21.86 20.00 -0.08
C SER A 25 22.06 18.62 0.53
N GLY A 26 23.31 18.15 0.65
CA GLY A 26 23.64 16.89 1.28
C GLY A 26 23.22 16.83 2.75
N LEU A 27 23.49 17.90 3.51
CA LEU A 27 23.07 18.04 4.90
C LEU A 27 21.54 18.08 5.03
N LEU A 28 20.84 18.81 4.14
CA LEU A 28 19.38 18.86 4.12
C LEU A 28 18.79 17.48 3.83
N ILE A 29 19.34 16.74 2.86
CA ILE A 29 18.92 15.36 2.53
C ILE A 29 19.17 14.42 3.72
N LEU A 30 20.31 14.53 4.40
CA LEU A 30 20.65 13.72 5.58
C LEU A 30 19.77 14.06 6.81
N SER A 31 19.38 15.33 6.94
CA SER A 31 18.49 15.80 8.02
C SER A 31 17.02 15.54 7.74
N TYR A 32 16.65 15.30 6.48
CA TYR A 32 15.31 14.89 6.13
C TYR A 32 15.12 13.46 6.63
N GLN A 33 14.25 13.31 7.63
CA GLN A 33 13.72 12.03 8.06
C GLN A 33 12.36 11.89 7.37
N PRO A 34 12.24 11.23 6.21
CA PRO A 34 10.92 10.94 5.68
C PRO A 34 10.20 10.01 6.67
N GLY A 35 8.90 10.23 6.86
CA GLY A 35 8.09 9.54 7.88
C GLY A 35 7.57 10.52 8.94
N GLY A 36 6.33 10.33 9.40
CA GLY A 36 5.83 11.12 10.53
C GLY A 36 6.62 10.79 11.80
N ASP A 37 6.55 11.65 12.81
CA ASP A 37 7.02 11.32 14.17
C ASP A 37 6.19 10.14 14.70
N PHE A 38 6.61 8.92 14.37
CA PHE A 38 5.92 7.71 14.79
C PHE A 38 6.14 7.50 16.29
N ASP A 39 5.15 7.92 17.07
CA ASP A 39 5.13 7.67 18.51
C ASP A 39 4.68 6.24 18.80
N ALA A 40 5.68 5.36 19.01
CA ALA A 40 5.44 3.97 19.38
C ALA A 40 4.66 3.83 20.70
N ALA A 41 4.82 4.75 21.65
CA ALA A 41 4.09 4.72 22.92
C ALA A 41 2.61 5.09 22.70
N ALA A 42 2.33 6.10 21.87
CA ALA A 42 0.95 6.43 21.47
C ALA A 42 0.30 5.27 20.69
N ALA A 43 1.03 4.64 19.75
CA ALA A 43 0.52 3.48 19.01
C ALA A 43 0.15 2.32 19.94
N LYS A 44 1.02 2.00 20.93
CA LYS A 44 0.73 0.97 21.95
C LYS A 44 -0.46 1.34 22.83
N LYS A 45 -0.64 2.62 23.18
CA LYS A 45 -1.82 3.10 23.91
C LYS A 45 -3.10 2.91 23.10
N VAL A 46 -3.08 3.20 21.80
CA VAL A 46 -4.23 2.94 20.92
C VAL A 46 -4.51 1.45 20.82
N ALA A 47 -3.47 0.61 20.72
CA ALA A 47 -3.59 -0.85 20.65
C ALA A 47 -4.33 -1.45 21.87
N GLN A 48 -4.18 -0.85 23.05
CA GLN A 48 -4.89 -1.27 24.27
C GLN A 48 -6.42 -1.15 24.18
N SER A 49 -6.95 -0.41 23.19
CA SER A 49 -8.39 -0.30 22.96
C SER A 49 -8.99 -1.47 22.18
N TYR A 50 -8.17 -2.43 21.73
CA TYR A 50 -8.56 -3.60 20.96
C TYR A 50 -8.25 -4.90 21.70
N ASP A 51 -9.10 -5.91 21.50
CA ASP A 51 -9.00 -7.23 22.11
C ASP A 51 -9.04 -8.32 21.04
N ALA A 52 -7.86 -8.74 20.57
CA ALA A 52 -7.71 -9.65 19.44
C ALA A 52 -6.76 -10.81 19.73
N ASP A 53 -7.29 -12.03 19.64
CA ASP A 53 -6.51 -13.27 19.72
C ASP A 53 -6.11 -13.74 18.32
N ILE A 54 -4.81 -13.84 18.05
CA ILE A 54 -4.26 -14.37 16.79
C ILE A 54 -3.70 -15.76 17.05
N ILE A 55 -4.36 -16.79 16.49
CA ILE A 55 -3.93 -18.20 16.62
C ILE A 55 -3.48 -18.69 15.25
N ARG A 56 -2.23 -19.12 15.09
CA ARG A 56 -1.71 -19.65 13.82
C ARG A 56 -1.69 -21.17 13.81
N ASP A 57 -2.02 -21.76 12.66
CA ASP A 57 -1.83 -23.20 12.43
C ASP A 57 -0.38 -23.52 11.99
N ASP A 58 -0.08 -24.79 11.75
CA ASP A 58 1.26 -25.27 11.36
C ASP A 58 1.79 -24.68 10.04
N PHE A 59 0.90 -24.14 9.21
CA PHE A 59 1.25 -23.46 7.96
C PHE A 59 1.38 -21.94 8.15
N GLY A 60 1.30 -21.46 9.39
CA GLY A 60 1.33 -20.06 9.75
C GLY A 60 0.03 -19.33 9.46
N VAL A 61 -1.08 -20.02 9.15
CA VAL A 61 -2.33 -19.34 8.78
C VAL A 61 -3.01 -18.74 10.01
N PRO A 62 -3.25 -17.42 10.07
CA PRO A 62 -3.84 -16.80 11.26
C PRO A 62 -5.36 -16.96 11.30
N SER A 63 -5.86 -17.49 12.42
CA SER A 63 -7.25 -17.47 12.85
C SER A 63 -7.41 -16.39 13.94
N ILE A 64 -8.22 -15.38 13.66
CA ILE A 64 -8.31 -14.17 14.48
C ILE A 64 -9.68 -14.07 15.12
N LYS A 65 -9.71 -13.91 16.44
CA LYS A 65 -10.94 -13.76 17.23
C LYS A 65 -10.91 -12.43 17.98
N GLY A 66 -12.08 -11.82 18.12
CA GLY A 66 -12.27 -10.60 18.90
C GLY A 66 -13.76 -10.32 19.08
N PRO A 67 -14.16 -9.56 20.11
CA PRO A 67 -15.56 -9.33 20.42
C PRO A 67 -16.28 -8.40 19.42
N ARG A 68 -15.55 -7.51 18.75
CA ARG A 68 -16.06 -6.58 17.71
C ARG A 68 -15.36 -6.84 16.38
N ASP A 69 -16.01 -6.44 15.29
CA ASP A 69 -15.42 -6.51 13.95
C ASP A 69 -14.12 -5.68 13.85
N ALA A 70 -14.06 -4.56 14.61
CA ALA A 70 -12.86 -3.74 14.75
C ALA A 70 -11.71 -4.50 15.43
N ASP A 71 -11.97 -5.32 16.45
CA ASP A 71 -10.92 -6.12 17.09
C ASP A 71 -10.34 -7.16 16.14
N VAL A 72 -11.21 -7.84 15.38
CA VAL A 72 -10.77 -8.79 14.37
C VAL A 72 -9.97 -8.09 13.27
N ALA A 73 -10.37 -6.88 12.88
CA ALA A 73 -9.62 -6.07 11.90
C ALA A 73 -8.27 -5.59 12.44
N PHE A 74 -8.19 -5.24 13.73
CA PHE A 74 -6.92 -4.93 14.40
C PHE A 74 -5.97 -6.13 14.38
N GLY A 75 -6.43 -7.29 14.83
CA GLY A 75 -5.61 -8.51 14.77
C GLY A 75 -5.20 -8.85 13.33
N LEU A 76 -6.07 -8.56 12.36
CA LEU A 76 -5.80 -8.76 10.94
C LEU A 76 -4.66 -7.89 10.43
N GLY A 77 -4.70 -6.59 10.73
CA GLY A 77 -3.64 -5.65 10.37
C GLY A 77 -2.30 -6.04 11.01
N TYR A 78 -2.32 -6.46 12.28
CA TYR A 78 -1.12 -6.95 12.97
C TYR A 78 -0.56 -8.22 12.32
N ALA A 79 -1.41 -9.21 12.03
CA ALA A 79 -0.99 -10.47 11.41
C ALA A 79 -0.42 -10.25 10.00
N HIS A 80 -1.04 -9.35 9.21
CA HIS A 80 -0.54 -8.97 7.89
C HIS A 80 0.82 -8.27 7.97
N ALA A 81 0.99 -7.31 8.87
CA ALA A 81 2.26 -6.63 9.07
C ALA A 81 3.36 -7.58 9.57
N GLN A 82 2.97 -8.58 10.38
CA GLN A 82 3.86 -9.65 10.85
C GLN A 82 4.34 -10.54 9.71
N ASP A 83 3.42 -10.98 8.86
CA ASP A 83 3.76 -11.84 7.73
C ASP A 83 4.52 -11.07 6.66
N ASP A 84 4.22 -9.77 6.52
CA ASP A 84 4.58 -9.04 5.32
C ASP A 84 4.68 -7.52 5.42
N TRP A 85 5.72 -7.05 6.08
CA TRP A 85 5.90 -5.61 6.27
C TRP A 85 6.17 -4.86 4.97
N GLU A 86 7.02 -5.38 4.09
CA GLU A 86 7.51 -4.65 2.91
C GLU A 86 6.36 -4.30 1.96
N THR A 87 5.41 -5.20 1.75
CA THR A 87 4.22 -4.87 0.97
C THR A 87 3.29 -3.92 1.69
N ILE A 88 3.08 -4.09 3.00
CA ILE A 88 2.25 -3.15 3.75
C ILE A 88 2.81 -1.73 3.61
N GLU A 89 4.11 -1.55 3.78
CA GLU A 89 4.79 -0.27 3.59
C GLU A 89 4.65 0.25 2.16
N THR A 90 4.88 -0.62 1.15
CA THR A 90 4.74 -0.26 -0.27
C THR A 90 3.34 0.25 -0.58
N VAL A 91 2.31 -0.47 -0.14
CA VAL A 91 0.90 -0.13 -0.39
C VAL A 91 0.52 1.17 0.32
N LEU A 92 0.99 1.39 1.55
CA LEU A 92 0.74 2.63 2.29
C LEU A 92 1.38 3.84 1.59
N LEU A 93 2.65 3.73 1.20
CA LEU A 93 3.35 4.80 0.48
C LEU A 93 2.73 5.07 -0.89
N MET A 94 2.37 4.01 -1.61
CA MET A 94 1.66 4.12 -2.88
C MET A 94 0.30 4.82 -2.70
N ALA A 95 -0.50 4.44 -1.70
CA ALA A 95 -1.80 5.06 -1.44
C ALA A 95 -1.69 6.57 -1.15
N ARG A 96 -0.55 7.00 -0.60
CA ARG A 96 -0.21 8.42 -0.35
C ARG A 96 0.43 9.14 -1.53
N GLY A 97 0.80 8.41 -2.59
CA GLY A 97 1.61 8.96 -3.69
C GLY A 97 3.00 9.42 -3.22
N ALA A 98 3.61 8.65 -2.34
CA ALA A 98 4.91 8.93 -1.71
C ALA A 98 5.90 7.76 -1.82
N LEU A 99 5.68 6.81 -2.73
CA LEU A 99 6.52 5.64 -2.92
C LEU A 99 7.95 6.02 -3.37
N ALA A 100 8.09 7.13 -4.11
CA ALA A 100 9.40 7.65 -4.51
C ALA A 100 10.29 8.09 -3.35
N LEU A 101 9.74 8.29 -2.14
CA LEU A 101 10.56 8.55 -0.95
C LEU A 101 11.44 7.34 -0.58
N ARG A 102 10.94 6.12 -0.83
CA ARG A 102 11.68 4.88 -0.56
C ARG A 102 12.37 4.35 -1.81
N ASP A 103 11.66 4.32 -2.93
CA ASP A 103 12.10 3.63 -4.16
C ASP A 103 12.73 4.58 -5.20
N GLY A 104 12.83 5.88 -4.87
CA GLY A 104 13.46 6.89 -5.70
C GLY A 104 12.69 7.23 -6.99
N ALA A 105 13.41 7.81 -7.95
CA ALA A 105 12.82 8.39 -9.17
C ALA A 105 12.03 7.39 -10.02
N ALA A 106 12.33 6.09 -9.93
CA ALA A 106 11.61 5.05 -10.66
C ALA A 106 10.13 4.93 -10.23
N ALA A 107 9.82 5.25 -8.97
CA ALA A 107 8.45 5.24 -8.44
C ALA A 107 7.69 6.57 -8.64
N ALA A 108 8.36 7.63 -9.10
CA ALA A 108 7.74 8.94 -9.31
C ALA A 108 6.49 8.92 -10.23
N PRO A 109 6.38 8.09 -11.29
CA PRO A 109 5.17 8.06 -12.08
C PRO A 109 3.98 7.41 -11.35
N SER A 110 4.20 6.49 -10.40
CA SER A 110 3.15 5.99 -9.51
C SER A 110 2.60 7.12 -8.64
N ASP A 111 3.50 7.85 -8.01
CA ASP A 111 3.18 8.98 -7.15
C ASP A 111 2.45 10.09 -7.91
N TYR A 112 2.81 10.28 -9.18
CA TYR A 112 2.10 11.19 -10.09
C TYR A 112 0.67 10.70 -10.36
N LEU A 113 0.45 9.41 -10.64
CA LEU A 113 -0.90 8.89 -10.91
C LEU A 113 -1.84 9.07 -9.73
N VAL A 114 -1.37 8.84 -8.51
CA VAL A 114 -2.18 9.01 -7.29
C VAL A 114 -2.64 10.46 -7.16
N ARG A 115 -1.75 11.42 -7.42
CA ARG A 115 -2.06 12.86 -7.42
C ARG A 115 -2.96 13.26 -8.59
N LEU A 116 -2.69 12.73 -9.79
CA LEU A 116 -3.50 12.99 -10.98
C LEU A 116 -4.95 12.54 -10.79
N LEU A 117 -5.14 11.39 -10.14
CA LEU A 117 -6.46 10.83 -9.83
C LEU A 117 -7.09 11.44 -8.57
N ARG A 118 -6.42 12.39 -7.91
CA ARG A 118 -6.93 13.13 -6.76
C ARG A 118 -7.44 12.21 -5.65
N VAL A 119 -6.65 11.18 -5.35
CA VAL A 119 -7.03 10.12 -4.41
C VAL A 119 -7.22 10.69 -3.01
N ASP A 120 -6.28 11.51 -2.53
CA ASP A 120 -6.36 12.11 -1.20
C ASP A 120 -7.57 13.03 -1.07
N GLU A 121 -7.85 13.87 -2.07
CA GLU A 121 -9.02 14.75 -2.04
C GLU A 121 -10.33 13.97 -2.09
N THR A 122 -10.37 12.88 -2.86
CA THR A 122 -11.53 11.98 -2.93
C THR A 122 -11.80 11.34 -1.56
N VAL A 123 -10.74 10.83 -0.91
CA VAL A 123 -10.85 10.25 0.44
C VAL A 123 -11.22 11.32 1.45
N ALA A 124 -10.56 12.47 1.47
CA ALA A 124 -10.84 13.55 2.41
C ALA A 124 -12.29 14.05 2.32
N ALA A 125 -12.84 14.18 1.10
CA ALA A 125 -14.21 14.62 0.89
C ALA A 125 -15.25 13.52 1.20
N GLY A 126 -14.89 12.24 1.05
CA GLY A 126 -15.81 11.11 1.18
C GLY A 126 -15.72 10.34 2.50
N TYR A 127 -14.63 10.42 3.26
CA TYR A 127 -14.35 9.49 4.36
C TYR A 127 -15.46 9.46 5.43
N GLU A 128 -15.88 10.62 5.91
CA GLU A 128 -16.93 10.73 6.92
C GLU A 128 -18.34 10.57 6.34
N ARG A 129 -18.53 10.97 5.08
CA ARG A 129 -19.82 11.02 4.39
C ARG A 129 -20.24 9.65 3.84
N ASP A 130 -19.33 8.96 3.19
CA ASP A 130 -19.61 7.78 2.37
C ASP A 130 -19.39 6.46 3.14
N LEU A 131 -18.49 6.46 4.13
CA LEU A 131 -18.29 5.30 5.00
C LEU A 131 -19.20 5.37 6.21
N SER A 132 -19.81 4.26 6.61
CA SER A 132 -20.52 4.21 7.88
C SER A 132 -19.53 4.26 9.06
N PRO A 133 -19.95 4.70 10.25
CA PRO A 133 -19.11 4.65 11.45
C PRO A 133 -18.54 3.25 11.74
N ALA A 134 -19.30 2.20 11.44
CA ALA A 134 -18.85 0.81 11.60
C ALA A 134 -17.70 0.45 10.64
N ILE A 135 -17.76 0.89 9.37
CA ILE A 135 -16.67 0.64 8.42
C ILE A 135 -15.44 1.48 8.75
N ARG A 136 -15.63 2.74 9.17
CA ARG A 136 -14.52 3.57 9.66
C ARG A 136 -13.81 2.90 10.84
N ALA A 137 -14.56 2.39 11.82
CA ALA A 137 -13.98 1.65 12.94
C ALA A 137 -13.15 0.43 12.50
N VAL A 138 -13.59 -0.29 11.46
CA VAL A 138 -12.85 -1.45 10.90
C VAL A 138 -11.54 -1.03 10.24
N VAL A 139 -11.55 0.00 9.38
CA VAL A 139 -10.32 0.43 8.67
C VAL A 139 -9.32 1.12 9.61
N GLU A 140 -9.81 1.89 10.58
CA GLU A 140 -8.95 2.49 11.62
C GLU A 140 -8.32 1.42 12.50
N ALA A 141 -9.09 0.38 12.88
CA ALA A 141 -8.57 -0.71 13.67
C ALA A 141 -7.52 -1.52 12.91
N TYR A 142 -7.73 -1.79 11.61
CA TYR A 142 -6.74 -2.44 10.77
C TYR A 142 -5.42 -1.63 10.70
N ALA A 143 -5.50 -0.32 10.51
CA ALA A 143 -4.33 0.55 10.54
C ALA A 143 -3.65 0.58 11.92
N ALA A 144 -4.43 0.59 13.00
CA ALA A 144 -3.91 0.49 14.36
C ALA A 144 -3.17 -0.84 14.60
N GLY A 145 -3.62 -1.95 14.00
CA GLY A 145 -2.92 -3.24 14.04
C GLY A 145 -1.54 -3.19 13.38
N ILE A 146 -1.44 -2.54 12.22
CA ILE A 146 -0.15 -2.30 11.54
C ILE A 146 0.78 -1.47 12.42
N ASN A 147 0.26 -0.38 12.98
CA ASN A 147 1.02 0.51 13.86
C ASN A 147 1.49 -0.21 15.13
N ALA A 148 0.65 -1.05 15.73
CA ALA A 148 0.99 -1.83 16.91
C ALA A 148 2.16 -2.79 16.61
N TYR A 149 2.13 -3.50 15.48
CA TYR A 149 3.24 -4.37 15.07
C TYR A 149 4.55 -3.60 14.88
N ALA A 150 4.49 -2.41 14.26
CA ALA A 150 5.66 -1.55 14.12
C ALA A 150 6.21 -1.07 15.47
N ALA A 151 5.34 -0.71 16.40
CA ALA A 151 5.71 -0.27 17.75
C ALA A 151 6.35 -1.39 18.59
N ASP A 152 6.01 -2.65 18.33
CA ASP A 152 6.62 -3.82 18.96
C ASP A 152 8.01 -4.15 18.39
N HIS A 153 8.32 -3.65 17.19
CA HIS A 153 9.57 -3.93 16.47
C HIS A 153 10.31 -2.63 16.09
N PRO A 154 10.69 -1.78 17.07
CA PRO A 154 11.34 -0.51 16.79
C PRO A 154 12.67 -0.73 16.04
N GLY A 155 12.93 0.08 15.02
CA GLY A 155 14.16 0.04 14.22
C GLY A 155 14.26 -1.14 13.24
N ARG A 156 13.28 -2.06 13.22
CA ARG A 156 13.24 -3.15 12.23
C ARG A 156 12.82 -2.66 10.84
N PHE A 157 12.09 -1.55 10.78
CA PHE A 157 11.46 -1.03 9.58
C PHE A 157 11.70 0.46 9.41
N SER A 158 11.65 0.95 8.17
CA SER A 158 11.64 2.39 7.91
C SER A 158 10.33 3.03 8.40
N SER A 159 10.40 4.29 8.83
CA SER A 159 9.26 5.07 9.30
C SER A 159 8.47 5.73 8.16
N TYR A 160 8.86 5.54 6.89
CA TYR A 160 8.27 6.26 5.75
C TYR A 160 6.74 6.15 5.67
N ALA A 161 6.20 4.96 5.93
CA ALA A 161 4.76 4.72 5.87
C ALA A 161 4.03 5.01 7.20
N LEU A 162 4.75 5.30 8.28
CA LEU A 162 4.18 5.39 9.62
C LEU A 162 3.88 6.83 10.06
N PRO A 163 2.85 7.03 10.94
CA PRO A 163 1.82 6.05 11.29
C PRO A 163 0.85 5.78 10.12
N ALA A 164 0.35 4.54 10.02
CA ALA A 164 -0.75 4.20 9.12
C ALA A 164 -2.10 4.71 9.69
N SER A 165 -3.06 5.00 8.82
CA SER A 165 -4.41 5.45 9.16
C SER A 165 -5.48 4.70 8.37
N GLY A 166 -6.74 4.72 8.84
CA GLY A 166 -7.86 4.17 8.08
C GLY A 166 -8.05 4.85 6.72
N ARG A 167 -7.65 6.13 6.59
CA ARG A 167 -7.65 6.85 5.30
C ARG A 167 -6.67 6.24 4.30
N ASP A 168 -5.50 5.77 4.74
CA ASP A 168 -4.55 5.10 3.84
C ASP A 168 -5.13 3.80 3.29
N VAL A 169 -5.81 3.03 4.15
CA VAL A 169 -6.50 1.79 3.75
C VAL A 169 -7.53 2.11 2.66
N VAL A 170 -8.35 3.14 2.86
CA VAL A 170 -9.39 3.56 1.92
C VAL A 170 -8.79 4.14 0.63
N ALA A 171 -7.73 4.93 0.73
CA ALA A 171 -6.99 5.47 -0.42
C ALA A 171 -6.46 4.34 -1.31
N GLY A 172 -5.97 3.25 -0.73
CA GLY A 172 -5.59 2.05 -1.48
C GLY A 172 -6.72 1.47 -2.33
N PHE A 173 -7.96 1.43 -1.80
CA PHE A 173 -9.13 0.99 -2.55
C PHE A 173 -9.54 2.00 -3.62
N VAL A 174 -9.62 3.29 -3.28
CA VAL A 174 -9.99 4.37 -4.23
C VAL A 174 -9.05 4.39 -5.42
N PHE A 175 -7.75 4.25 -5.18
CA PHE A 175 -6.74 4.26 -6.23
C PHE A 175 -6.75 2.97 -7.06
N ARG A 176 -6.85 1.79 -6.43
CA ARG A 176 -6.68 0.50 -7.14
C ARG A 176 -7.95 0.03 -7.84
N ALA A 177 -9.14 0.37 -7.32
CA ALA A 177 -10.42 -0.10 -7.87
C ALA A 177 -10.62 0.23 -9.37
N PRO A 178 -10.34 1.44 -9.87
CA PRO A 178 -10.52 1.77 -11.28
C PRO A 178 -9.71 0.92 -12.26
N PHE A 179 -8.55 0.40 -11.85
CA PHE A 179 -7.71 -0.46 -12.69
C PHE A 179 -8.30 -1.86 -12.89
N PHE A 180 -9.24 -2.31 -12.06
CA PHE A 180 -10.01 -3.52 -12.34
C PHE A 180 -11.03 -3.33 -13.48
N TYR A 181 -11.30 -2.08 -13.88
CA TYR A 181 -12.24 -1.72 -14.94
C TYR A 181 -11.54 -1.15 -16.18
N GLY A 182 -10.22 -1.29 -16.30
CA GLY A 182 -9.48 -0.92 -17.51
C GLY A 182 -9.05 0.54 -17.61
N LEU A 183 -9.00 1.29 -16.49
CA LEU A 183 -8.53 2.68 -16.46
C LEU A 183 -7.16 2.85 -17.14
N GLU A 184 -6.26 1.87 -17.00
CA GLU A 184 -4.94 1.89 -17.61
C GLU A 184 -4.99 1.96 -19.15
N GLY A 185 -6.00 1.37 -19.78
CA GLY A 185 -6.20 1.48 -21.22
C GLY A 185 -6.57 2.90 -21.62
N ILE A 186 -7.52 3.50 -20.89
CA ILE A 186 -7.99 4.87 -21.12
C ILE A 186 -6.86 5.89 -20.95
N ILE A 187 -6.05 5.76 -19.90
CA ILE A 187 -4.90 6.65 -19.67
C ILE A 187 -3.90 6.52 -20.83
N LYS A 188 -3.60 5.30 -21.29
CA LYS A 188 -2.68 5.08 -22.41
C LYS A 188 -3.20 5.72 -23.69
N ASP A 189 -4.48 5.59 -23.98
CA ASP A 189 -5.08 6.15 -25.19
C ASP A 189 -5.09 7.67 -25.15
N ALA A 190 -5.38 8.28 -24.00
CA ALA A 190 -5.25 9.72 -23.79
C ALA A 190 -3.81 10.22 -23.99
N MET A 191 -2.82 9.50 -23.46
CA MET A 191 -1.40 9.85 -23.63
C MET A 191 -0.92 9.70 -25.08
N ARG A 192 -1.46 8.73 -25.83
CA ARG A 192 -1.16 8.56 -27.26
C ARG A 192 -1.70 9.72 -28.09
N ALA A 193 -2.91 10.18 -27.78
CA ALA A 193 -3.54 11.30 -28.48
C ALA A 193 -2.76 12.61 -28.29
N ASP A 194 -2.15 12.81 -27.12
CA ASP A 194 -1.46 14.06 -26.76
C ASP A 194 0.02 14.11 -27.19
N ALA A 195 0.70 12.97 -27.32
CA ALA A 195 2.17 12.94 -27.31
C ALA A 195 2.88 12.69 -28.66
N GLY A 196 2.18 12.45 -29.77
CA GLY A 196 2.82 12.15 -31.06
C GLY A 196 3.91 11.06 -30.96
N THR A 197 5.08 11.24 -31.58
CA THR A 197 6.20 10.26 -31.54
C THR A 197 6.94 10.20 -30.19
N ALA A 198 6.81 11.22 -29.32
CA ALA A 198 7.37 11.24 -27.97
C ALA A 198 6.51 10.46 -26.94
N GLY A 199 5.34 9.96 -27.36
CA GLY A 199 4.43 9.20 -26.51
C GLY A 199 4.95 7.82 -26.10
N GLY A 200 5.80 7.19 -26.92
CA GLY A 200 6.29 5.83 -26.68
C GLY A 200 7.07 5.67 -25.37
N GLU A 201 7.93 6.63 -25.04
CA GLU A 201 8.74 6.60 -23.82
C GLU A 201 7.88 6.85 -22.56
N LYS A 202 6.98 7.84 -22.62
CA LYS A 202 6.03 8.15 -21.54
C LYS A 202 5.09 6.99 -21.25
N ILE A 203 4.57 6.32 -22.29
CA ILE A 203 3.73 5.13 -22.17
C ILE A 203 4.52 3.96 -21.58
N SER A 204 5.79 3.81 -21.96
CA SER A 204 6.67 2.77 -21.41
C SER A 204 6.96 3.01 -19.92
N ALA A 205 7.18 4.26 -19.52
CA ALA A 205 7.32 4.64 -18.11
C ALA A 205 6.03 4.37 -17.32
N LEU A 206 4.87 4.77 -17.87
CA LEU A 206 3.57 4.46 -17.28
C LEU A 206 3.36 2.95 -17.14
N ASN A 207 3.69 2.16 -18.17
CA ASN A 207 3.59 0.71 -18.11
C ASN A 207 4.43 0.13 -16.98
N ARG A 208 5.71 0.54 -16.86
CA ARG A 208 6.57 0.07 -15.77
C ARG A 208 6.00 0.42 -14.39
N SER A 209 5.49 1.64 -14.23
CA SER A 209 4.88 2.05 -12.97
C SER A 209 3.59 1.29 -12.67
N LEU A 210 2.71 1.10 -13.65
CA LEU A 210 1.51 0.28 -13.48
C LEU A 210 1.85 -1.18 -13.17
N GLN A 211 2.89 -1.74 -13.79
CA GLN A 211 3.37 -3.08 -13.48
C GLN A 211 3.88 -3.20 -12.04
N GLN A 212 4.64 -2.21 -11.57
CA GLN A 212 5.13 -2.13 -10.19
C GLN A 212 3.97 -1.99 -9.19
N VAL A 213 3.04 -1.07 -9.47
CA VAL A 213 1.91 -0.70 -8.60
C VAL A 213 0.85 -1.81 -8.52
N LEU A 214 0.51 -2.39 -9.68
CA LEU A 214 -0.53 -3.40 -9.79
C LEU A 214 0.02 -4.82 -9.70
N HIS A 215 1.34 -4.99 -9.52
CA HIS A 215 2.03 -6.28 -9.57
C HIS A 215 1.71 -7.08 -10.85
N LEU A 216 1.46 -6.38 -11.95
CA LEU A 216 1.19 -6.97 -13.25
C LEU A 216 2.51 -7.32 -13.91
N THR A 217 2.89 -8.59 -13.92
CA THR A 217 4.04 -9.04 -14.72
C THR A 217 3.68 -9.02 -16.20
N GLY A 218 4.50 -8.40 -17.04
CA GLY A 218 4.31 -8.45 -18.49
C GLY A 218 4.30 -9.89 -19.03
N GLY A 219 3.44 -10.18 -20.00
CA GLY A 219 3.36 -11.50 -20.65
C GLY A 219 2.58 -12.57 -19.87
N VAL A 220 1.92 -12.23 -18.75
CA VAL A 220 1.12 -13.19 -17.99
C VAL A 220 -0.37 -12.99 -18.25
N HIS A 221 -1.07 -14.08 -18.59
CA HIS A 221 -2.52 -14.08 -18.75
C HIS A 221 -3.18 -13.97 -17.37
N LEU A 222 -3.86 -12.84 -17.12
CA LEU A 222 -4.79 -12.72 -16.02
C LEU A 222 -5.99 -13.62 -16.30
N GLY A 223 -6.45 -14.36 -15.30
CA GLY A 223 -7.60 -15.23 -15.44
C GLY A 223 -8.14 -15.66 -14.09
N SER A 224 -9.35 -16.18 -14.07
CA SER A 224 -9.93 -16.80 -12.87
C SER A 224 -10.98 -17.80 -13.30
N ASN A 225 -11.04 -18.91 -12.58
CA ASN A 225 -12.12 -19.88 -12.66
C ASN A 225 -12.91 -19.84 -11.36
N ALA A 226 -14.24 -19.96 -11.47
CA ALA A 226 -15.11 -20.20 -10.34
C ALA A 226 -16.19 -21.20 -10.73
N PHE A 227 -16.42 -22.21 -9.89
CA PHE A 227 -17.47 -23.19 -10.08
C PHE A 227 -18.36 -23.23 -8.85
N ALA A 228 -19.67 -23.18 -9.05
CA ALA A 228 -20.66 -23.42 -8.02
C ALA A 228 -21.52 -24.63 -8.41
N VAL A 229 -21.61 -25.61 -7.53
CA VAL A 229 -22.43 -26.81 -7.72
C VAL A 229 -23.56 -26.79 -6.69
N ALA A 230 -24.80 -26.78 -7.18
CA ALA A 230 -25.98 -26.83 -6.33
C ALA A 230 -26.11 -28.20 -5.62
N PRO A 231 -26.79 -28.27 -4.47
CA PRO A 231 -27.04 -29.51 -3.74
C PRO A 231 -27.61 -30.63 -4.61
N SER A 232 -28.57 -30.32 -5.47
CA SER A 232 -29.23 -31.27 -6.39
C SER A 232 -28.29 -31.88 -7.43
N ARG A 233 -27.09 -31.32 -7.61
CA ARG A 233 -26.05 -31.77 -8.54
C ARG A 233 -24.81 -32.31 -7.81
N SER A 234 -24.90 -32.50 -6.50
CA SER A 234 -23.84 -33.07 -5.65
C SER A 234 -24.28 -34.42 -5.10
N SER A 235 -23.36 -35.37 -5.00
CA SER A 235 -23.67 -36.71 -4.46
C SER A 235 -24.02 -36.71 -2.96
N ASP A 236 -23.63 -35.67 -2.23
CA ASP A 236 -23.85 -35.54 -0.79
C ASP A 236 -24.89 -34.47 -0.41
N GLY A 237 -25.60 -33.90 -1.40
CA GLY A 237 -26.63 -32.87 -1.17
C GLY A 237 -26.09 -31.57 -0.58
N LYS A 238 -24.81 -31.22 -0.80
CA LYS A 238 -24.18 -29.99 -0.32
C LYS A 238 -23.79 -29.07 -1.46
N THR A 239 -23.96 -27.76 -1.26
CA THR A 239 -23.42 -26.76 -2.18
C THR A 239 -21.88 -26.81 -2.17
N ARG A 240 -21.27 -26.84 -3.36
CA ARG A 240 -19.81 -26.74 -3.52
C ARG A 240 -19.44 -25.44 -4.20
N LEU A 241 -18.37 -24.80 -3.73
CA LEU A 241 -17.78 -23.62 -4.35
C LEU A 241 -16.28 -23.85 -4.54
N MET A 242 -15.81 -23.68 -5.76
CA MET A 242 -14.38 -23.67 -6.10
C MET A 242 -14.02 -22.27 -6.58
N ILE A 243 -13.00 -21.67 -5.96
CA ILE A 243 -12.44 -20.37 -6.33
C ILE A 243 -10.98 -20.60 -6.72
N ASN A 244 -10.64 -20.34 -7.98
CA ASN A 244 -9.34 -20.63 -8.57
C ASN A 244 -8.86 -19.43 -9.39
N SER A 245 -8.34 -18.41 -8.69
CA SER A 245 -7.79 -17.21 -9.33
C SER A 245 -6.37 -17.46 -9.87
N HIS A 246 -6.09 -16.98 -11.07
CA HIS A 246 -4.77 -17.01 -11.71
C HIS A 246 -4.17 -15.60 -11.67
N GLN A 247 -3.36 -15.36 -10.64
CA GLN A 247 -2.64 -14.10 -10.43
C GLN A 247 -1.12 -14.33 -10.58
N PRO A 248 -0.37 -13.33 -11.06
CA PRO A 248 1.09 -13.35 -11.08
C PRO A 248 1.72 -13.72 -9.72
N ILE A 249 2.93 -14.28 -9.73
CA ILE A 249 3.71 -14.61 -8.52
C ILE A 249 4.57 -13.40 -8.07
N PRO A 250 4.01 -12.18 -8.13
CA PRO A 250 4.02 -11.30 -6.95
C PRO A 250 2.62 -10.96 -6.43
N ALA A 251 1.55 -11.06 -7.22
CA ALA A 251 0.19 -10.71 -6.79
C ALA A 251 -0.48 -11.78 -5.90
N ARG A 252 0.29 -12.52 -5.09
CA ARG A 252 -0.19 -13.71 -4.38
C ARG A 252 -1.06 -13.35 -3.18
N TRP A 253 -1.96 -14.28 -2.91
CA TRP A 253 -2.79 -14.33 -1.72
C TRP A 253 -2.05 -15.16 -0.67
N HIS A 254 -1.54 -14.54 0.39
CA HIS A 254 -1.17 -15.35 1.55
C HIS A 254 -2.44 -15.97 2.14
N GLY A 255 -2.35 -17.28 2.39
CA GLY A 255 -3.46 -18.14 2.73
C GLY A 255 -4.03 -17.83 4.09
N MET A 256 -4.75 -16.72 4.24
CA MET A 256 -5.42 -16.41 5.47
C MET A 256 -6.73 -17.19 5.55
N LYS A 257 -6.88 -18.03 6.56
CA LYS A 257 -8.19 -18.54 6.97
C LYS A 257 -8.71 -17.58 8.02
N ARG A 258 -9.49 -16.58 7.61
CA ARG A 258 -10.33 -15.81 8.53
C ARG A 258 -11.08 -16.79 9.45
N GLY A 259 -10.77 -16.76 10.74
CA GLY A 259 -11.42 -17.56 11.76
C GLY A 259 -12.21 -16.66 12.69
N CYS A 260 -13.11 -15.85 12.14
CA CYS A 260 -13.95 -14.96 12.94
C CYS A 260 -14.95 -15.81 13.74
N ASN A 261 -14.62 -16.14 14.99
CA ASN A 261 -15.59 -16.72 15.92
C ASN A 261 -16.29 -15.57 16.64
N ARG A 262 -17.46 -15.17 16.12
CA ARG A 262 -18.44 -14.42 16.89
C ARG A 262 -19.45 -15.41 17.47
N ALA A 263 -19.70 -15.33 18.77
CA ALA A 263 -20.68 -16.18 19.44
C ALA A 263 -22.13 -15.99 18.93
N LYS A 264 -22.43 -15.02 18.04
CA LYS A 264 -23.78 -14.84 17.47
C LYS A 264 -23.94 -14.39 16.00
N ALA A 265 -22.89 -14.11 15.21
CA ALA A 265 -23.08 -13.82 13.78
C ALA A 265 -21.79 -13.90 12.94
N GLY A 266 -21.76 -14.80 11.95
CA GLY A 266 -20.89 -14.72 10.78
C GLY A 266 -19.46 -15.27 10.94
N GLN A 267 -19.26 -16.55 10.65
CA GLN A 267 -17.95 -17.09 10.30
C GLN A 267 -17.68 -16.84 8.82
N ALA A 268 -16.62 -16.10 8.49
CA ALA A 268 -16.13 -15.98 7.12
C ALA A 268 -14.72 -16.55 7.06
N ARG A 269 -14.46 -17.52 6.15
CA ARG A 269 -13.12 -18.02 5.80
C ARG A 269 -12.81 -17.57 4.37
N GLY A 270 -11.63 -17.02 4.13
CA GLY A 270 -11.23 -16.59 2.79
C GLY A 270 -9.92 -15.82 2.81
N ARG A 271 -9.24 -15.78 1.66
CA ARG A 271 -7.97 -15.08 1.49
C ARG A 271 -8.21 -13.59 1.28
N CYS A 272 -7.31 -12.75 1.82
CA CYS A 272 -7.22 -11.30 1.58
C CYS A 272 -5.79 -10.98 1.10
N PHE A 273 -5.54 -9.79 0.55
CA PHE A 273 -4.22 -9.38 0.01
C PHE A 273 -3.27 -8.89 1.12
N PRO A 274 -2.17 -9.61 1.43
CA PRO A 274 -0.81 -9.02 1.63
C PRO A 274 0.34 -9.90 1.04
N ASP A 275 1.52 -9.33 0.70
CA ASP A 275 2.52 -9.90 -0.27
C ASP A 275 4.05 -9.85 0.03
N ARG A 276 4.72 -11.01 -0.11
CA ARG A 276 6.16 -11.38 -0.06
C ARG A 276 6.96 -11.65 1.24
N ARG A 277 7.31 -12.95 1.34
CA ARG A 277 8.59 -13.50 1.84
C ARG A 277 9.79 -13.14 0.98
#